data_AF-A0A2E2YDK1-F1
#
_entry.id   AF-A0A2E2YDK1-F1
#
_cell.length_a   1.000
_cell.length_b   1.000
_cell.length_c   1.000
_cell.angle_alpha   90.00
_cell.angle_beta   90.00
_cell.angle_gamma   90.00
#
_symmetry.space_group_name_H-M   'P 1'
#
loop_
_entity.id
_entity.type
_entity.pdbx_description
1 polymer ?
#
loop_
_entity_poly.entity_id
_entity_poly.type
_entity_poly.pdbx_seq_one_letter_code
_entity_poly.pdbx_strand_id
1 'polypeptide(L)'
;MTKEITAYLNYIVDDGQPSIRYVDWPEESHKSHIALYEKKMTTIHDGRASKEEFCLNQHGFLLTNNPTKMNNFYDEKEIKDVYYSETANLIKTKSRGKQVYIFDHTVRTPLNDKHRNGWVREPVRYVHNDYTELSAPQRVRDFPPTKQTHY
;
A
#
# COMPACT_ATOMS: atom_id res chain seq x y z
N MET A 1 7.89 0.07 26.56
CA MET A 1 7.72 -0.56 25.23
C MET A 1 9.05 -0.49 24.51
N THR A 2 9.45 -1.56 23.81
CA THR A 2 10.70 -1.61 23.05
C THR A 2 10.63 -0.61 21.90
N LYS A 3 11.61 0.29 21.79
CA LYS A 3 11.64 1.34 20.75
C LYS A 3 12.14 0.83 19.39
N GLU A 4 12.65 -0.39 19.36
CA GLU A 4 13.12 -1.07 18.18
C GLU A 4 13.04 -2.59 18.36
N ILE A 5 13.01 -3.31 17.25
CA ILE A 5 13.14 -4.76 17.19
C ILE A 5 14.10 -5.14 16.06
N THR A 6 14.70 -6.32 16.14
CA THR A 6 15.44 -6.90 15.01
C THR A 6 14.64 -8.05 14.44
N ALA A 7 14.43 -8.04 13.12
CA ALA A 7 13.70 -9.09 12.42
C ALA A 7 14.29 -9.35 11.02
N TYR A 8 14.00 -10.51 10.45
CA TYR A 8 14.35 -10.81 9.07
C TYR A 8 13.30 -10.23 8.12
N LEU A 9 13.76 -9.46 7.13
CA LEU A 9 12.97 -9.02 5.98
C LEU A 9 13.41 -9.81 4.73
N ASN A 10 12.46 -10.26 3.92
CA ASN A 10 12.75 -11.00 2.69
C ASN A 10 12.83 -10.02 1.51
N TYR A 11 14.02 -9.83 0.96
CA TYR A 11 14.28 -9.00 -0.23
C TYR A 11 14.44 -9.87 -1.47
N ILE A 12 14.08 -9.35 -2.64
CA ILE A 12 14.36 -9.99 -3.92
C ILE A 12 15.88 -9.99 -4.16
N VAL A 13 16.41 -11.12 -4.61
CA VAL A 13 17.79 -11.22 -5.13
C VAL A 13 17.79 -10.70 -6.56
N ASP A 14 18.67 -9.74 -6.85
CA ASP A 14 18.87 -9.23 -8.20
C ASP A 14 19.70 -10.22 -9.02
N ASP A 15 19.05 -10.89 -9.98
CA ASP A 15 19.67 -11.78 -10.95
C ASP A 15 19.79 -11.14 -12.35
N GLY A 16 19.59 -9.82 -12.44
CA GLY A 16 19.58 -9.07 -13.69
C GLY A 16 18.32 -9.20 -14.53
N GLN A 17 17.30 -9.94 -14.05
CA GLN A 17 16.03 -10.11 -14.76
C GLN A 17 14.84 -9.65 -13.90
N PRO A 18 13.82 -9.01 -14.49
CA PRO A 18 12.61 -8.65 -13.75
C PRO A 18 11.90 -9.87 -13.19
N SER A 19 11.49 -9.82 -11.93
CA SER A 19 10.55 -10.80 -11.37
C SER A 19 9.16 -10.55 -11.96
N ILE A 20 8.55 -11.59 -12.52
CA ILE A 20 7.23 -11.54 -13.14
C ILE A 20 6.33 -12.58 -12.50
N ARG A 21 5.18 -12.15 -11.97
CA ARG A 21 4.14 -13.02 -11.42
C ARG A 21 2.79 -12.65 -12.01
N TYR A 22 2.10 -13.65 -12.56
CA TYR A 22 0.72 -13.53 -13.04
C TYR A 22 -0.22 -14.02 -11.93
N VAL A 23 -0.79 -13.08 -11.16
CA VAL A 23 -1.64 -13.40 -9.99
C VAL A 23 -3.08 -13.68 -10.42
N ASP A 24 -3.65 -12.80 -11.24
CA ASP A 24 -5.04 -12.90 -11.70
C ASP A 24 -5.14 -13.43 -13.14
N TRP A 25 -4.03 -13.96 -13.68
CA TRP A 25 -3.94 -14.46 -15.06
C TRP A 25 -3.25 -15.84 -15.13
N PRO A 26 -3.90 -16.90 -14.62
CA PRO A 26 -3.25 -18.20 -14.40
C PRO A 26 -2.78 -18.89 -15.68
N GLU A 27 -3.43 -18.67 -16.83
CA GLU A 27 -2.99 -19.20 -18.12
C GLU A 27 -1.60 -18.67 -18.55
N GLU A 28 -1.22 -17.48 -18.08
CA GLU A 28 0.08 -16.86 -18.35
C GLU A 28 1.15 -17.22 -17.31
N SER A 29 0.82 -18.05 -16.31
CA SER A 29 1.76 -18.44 -15.24
C SER A 29 3.05 -19.10 -15.76
N HIS A 30 2.99 -19.75 -16.93
CA HIS A 30 4.16 -20.36 -17.58
C HIS A 30 5.21 -19.33 -18.05
N LYS A 31 4.83 -18.05 -18.19
CA LYS A 31 5.75 -16.93 -18.49
C LYS A 31 6.32 -16.27 -17.23
N SER A 32 6.00 -16.79 -16.04
CA SER A 32 6.48 -16.22 -14.79
C SER A 32 8.01 -16.36 -14.65
N HIS A 33 8.60 -15.34 -14.04
CA HIS A 33 9.96 -15.38 -13.55
C HIS A 33 9.91 -15.11 -12.05
N ILE A 34 9.95 -16.17 -11.25
CA ILE A 34 9.76 -16.06 -9.80
C ILE A 34 11.10 -15.69 -9.16
N ALA A 35 11.16 -14.51 -8.54
CA ALA A 35 12.32 -14.08 -7.77
C ALA A 35 12.77 -15.10 -6.73
N LEU A 36 14.09 -15.21 -6.58
CA LEU A 36 14.70 -15.71 -5.35
C LEU A 36 14.63 -14.62 -4.28
N TYR A 37 14.58 -15.05 -3.02
CA TYR A 37 14.53 -14.14 -1.88
C TYR A 37 15.68 -14.38 -0.92
N GLU A 38 16.27 -13.29 -0.45
CA GLU A 38 17.27 -13.28 0.61
C GLU A 38 16.71 -12.68 1.89
N LYS A 39 17.04 -13.30 3.03
CA LYS A 39 16.68 -12.77 4.35
C LYS A 39 17.74 -11.78 4.79
N LYS A 40 17.34 -10.53 5.02
CA LYS A 40 18.18 -9.50 5.62
C LYS A 40 17.74 -9.23 7.04
N MET A 41 18.65 -9.43 8.00
CA MET A 41 18.46 -9.01 9.37
C MET A 41 18.39 -7.48 9.39
N THR A 42 17.27 -6.94 9.86
CA THR A 42 16.99 -5.49 9.81
C THR A 42 16.54 -5.02 11.19
N THR A 43 17.12 -3.91 11.66
CA THR A 43 16.63 -3.18 12.83
C THR A 43 15.46 -2.30 12.41
N ILE A 44 14.34 -2.43 13.08
CA ILE A 44 13.08 -1.73 12.81
C ILE A 44 12.77 -0.87 14.03
N HIS A 45 12.67 0.44 13.82
CA HIS A 45 12.36 1.41 14.88
C HIS A 45 10.87 1.74 14.90
N ASP A 46 10.31 1.98 16.09
CA ASP A 46 8.93 2.47 16.23
C ASP A 46 8.86 3.95 15.81
N GLY A 47 8.35 4.20 14.60
CA GLY A 47 8.17 5.55 14.08
C GLY A 47 7.29 6.44 14.94
N ARG A 48 6.35 5.90 15.73
CA ARG A 48 5.49 6.69 16.64
C ARG A 48 6.24 7.18 17.87
N ALA A 49 7.32 6.50 18.24
CA ALA A 49 8.21 6.89 19.34
C ALA A 49 9.42 7.71 18.86
N SER A 50 9.51 7.97 17.55
CA SER A 50 10.57 8.79 16.97
C SER A 50 10.45 10.25 17.43
N LYS A 51 11.60 10.90 17.61
CA LYS A 51 11.68 12.36 17.81
C LYS A 51 11.69 13.13 16.49
N GLU A 52 11.86 12.42 15.38
CA GLU A 52 11.88 13.00 14.04
C GLU A 52 10.47 13.36 13.58
N GLU A 53 10.33 14.56 13.01
CA GLU A 53 9.09 14.99 12.38
C GLU A 53 9.11 14.60 10.89
N PHE A 54 8.44 13.50 10.57
CA PHE A 54 8.32 13.04 9.19
C PHE A 54 7.41 13.94 8.36
N CYS A 55 7.87 14.31 7.17
CA CYS A 55 7.12 15.10 6.20
C CYS A 55 7.21 14.53 4.79
N LEU A 56 6.14 14.72 4.00
CA LEU A 56 5.98 14.10 2.68
C LEU A 56 7.10 14.46 1.71
N ASN A 57 7.49 15.74 1.62
CA ASN A 57 8.45 16.20 0.62
C ASN A 57 9.87 15.66 0.82
N GLN A 58 10.23 15.30 2.06
CA GLN A 58 11.57 14.81 2.38
C GLN A 58 11.59 13.29 2.57
N HIS A 59 10.56 12.72 3.18
CA HIS A 59 10.56 11.32 3.59
C HIS A 59 9.65 10.43 2.74
N GLY A 60 8.78 11.02 1.91
CA GLY A 60 7.75 10.29 1.16
C GLY A 60 6.56 9.83 2.02
N PHE A 61 6.61 10.04 3.34
CA PHE A 61 5.52 9.75 4.26
C PHE A 61 5.45 10.79 5.40
N LEU A 62 4.37 10.74 6.17
CA LEU A 62 4.23 11.44 7.45
C LEU A 62 3.46 10.56 8.44
N LEU A 63 3.58 10.87 9.73
CA LEU A 63 2.77 10.26 10.77
C LEU A 63 1.83 11.32 11.36
N THR A 64 0.55 11.00 11.52
CA THR A 64 -0.43 11.94 12.06
C THR A 64 -1.55 11.23 12.82
N ASN A 65 -2.04 11.86 13.87
CA ASN A 65 -3.22 11.40 14.58
C ASN A 65 -4.47 11.87 13.84
N ASN A 66 -5.28 10.93 13.38
CA ASN A 66 -6.55 11.20 12.73
C ASN A 66 -7.59 10.18 13.20
N PRO A 67 -8.41 10.52 14.23
CA PRO A 67 -9.49 9.66 14.67
C PRO A 67 -10.45 9.35 13.52
N THR A 68 -10.93 8.11 13.47
CA THR A 68 -11.86 7.63 12.43
C THR A 68 -13.19 7.24 13.06
N LYS A 69 -14.28 7.40 12.32
CA LYS A 69 -15.61 6.91 12.71
C LYS A 69 -15.83 5.43 12.37
N MET A 70 -14.87 4.80 11.70
CA MET A 70 -14.91 3.37 11.36
C MET A 70 -15.01 2.49 12.60
N ASN A 71 -15.93 1.54 12.56
CA ASN A 71 -16.12 0.54 13.60
C ASN A 71 -15.57 -0.82 13.17
N ASN A 72 -15.75 -1.20 11.90
CA ASN A 72 -15.36 -2.50 11.38
C ASN A 72 -14.60 -2.41 10.05
N PHE A 73 -13.28 -2.58 10.09
CA PHE A 73 -12.42 -2.64 8.91
C PHE A 73 -12.59 -3.90 8.04
N TYR A 74 -13.52 -4.79 8.39
CA TYR A 74 -13.92 -5.95 7.58
C TYR A 74 -15.32 -5.79 6.96
N ASP A 75 -15.95 -4.62 7.10
CA ASP A 75 -17.15 -4.24 6.35
C ASP A 75 -16.76 -3.33 5.16
N GLU A 76 -16.83 -3.87 3.95
CA GLU A 76 -16.48 -3.15 2.72
C GLU A 76 -17.36 -1.93 2.49
N LYS A 77 -18.63 -2.00 2.90
CA LYS A 77 -19.57 -0.89 2.76
C LYS A 77 -19.17 0.24 3.71
N GLU A 78 -18.83 -0.07 4.95
CA GLU A 78 -18.35 0.93 5.91
C GLU A 78 -17.04 1.58 5.43
N ILE A 79 -16.11 0.80 4.87
CA ILE A 79 -14.88 1.33 4.26
C ILE A 79 -15.20 2.37 3.18
N LYS A 80 -16.11 2.01 2.25
CA LYS A 80 -16.49 2.88 1.12
C LYS A 80 -17.26 4.13 1.57
N ASP A 81 -18.18 3.99 2.52
CA ASP A 81 -19.06 5.07 2.93
C ASP A 81 -18.40 6.03 3.93
N VAL A 82 -17.50 5.53 4.78
CA VAL A 82 -16.86 6.30 5.85
C VAL A 82 -15.39 6.52 5.54
N TYR A 83 -14.60 5.45 5.52
CA TYR A 83 -13.13 5.56 5.51
C TYR A 83 -12.60 6.25 4.26
N TYR A 84 -13.18 5.99 3.09
CA TYR A 84 -12.80 6.65 1.85
C TYR A 84 -12.87 8.18 1.96
N SER A 85 -13.96 8.70 2.50
CA SER A 85 -14.13 10.16 2.65
C SER A 85 -13.13 10.74 3.66
N GLU A 86 -12.90 10.06 4.78
CA GLU A 86 -11.96 10.48 5.82
C GLU A 86 -10.52 10.47 5.30
N THR A 87 -10.09 9.39 4.65
CA THR A 87 -8.76 9.25 4.06
C THR A 87 -8.55 10.25 2.93
N ALA A 88 -9.53 10.46 2.04
CA ALA A 88 -9.42 11.45 0.97
C ALA A 88 -9.22 12.87 1.54
N ASN A 89 -10.00 13.24 2.56
CA ASN A 89 -9.86 14.54 3.21
C ASN A 89 -8.51 14.69 3.92
N LEU A 90 -8.03 13.64 4.60
CA LEU A 90 -6.73 13.64 5.24
C LEU A 90 -5.60 13.82 4.22
N ILE A 91 -5.58 13.01 3.15
CA ILE A 91 -4.57 13.09 2.08
C ILE A 91 -4.60 14.49 1.46
N LYS A 92 -5.78 15.01 1.11
CA LYS A 92 -5.94 16.33 0.50
C LYS A 92 -5.37 17.43 1.39
N THR A 93 -5.69 17.39 2.68
CA THR A 93 -5.24 18.38 3.68
C THR A 93 -3.72 18.34 3.86
N LYS A 94 -3.13 17.14 3.96
CA LYS A 94 -1.70 16.98 4.26
C LYS A 94 -0.80 17.15 3.03
N SER A 95 -1.23 16.72 1.85
CA SER A 95 -0.47 16.83 0.61
C SER A 95 -0.66 18.17 -0.11
N ARG A 96 -1.71 18.93 0.22
CA ARG A 96 -2.18 20.10 -0.54
C ARG A 96 -2.59 19.75 -1.99
N GLY A 97 -2.90 18.49 -2.26
CA GLY A 97 -3.41 18.03 -3.55
C GLY A 97 -4.76 18.68 -3.89
N LYS A 98 -5.02 18.90 -5.18
CA LYS A 98 -6.30 19.48 -5.64
C LYS A 98 -7.44 18.46 -5.58
N GLN A 99 -7.13 17.22 -5.92
CA GLN A 99 -8.06 16.10 -6.02
C GLN A 99 -7.41 14.85 -5.41
N VAL A 100 -8.26 14.00 -4.85
CA VAL A 100 -7.86 12.67 -4.36
C VAL A 100 -8.83 11.68 -4.97
N TYR A 101 -8.26 10.62 -5.53
CA TYR A 101 -8.99 9.59 -6.24
C TYR A 101 -8.65 8.24 -5.62
N ILE A 102 -9.65 7.59 -5.05
CA ILE A 102 -9.49 6.26 -4.46
C ILE A 102 -9.89 5.24 -5.52
N PHE A 103 -8.96 4.38 -5.91
CA PHE A 103 -9.14 3.43 -7.01
C PHE A 103 -9.30 1.99 -6.56
N ASP A 104 -8.69 1.62 -5.45
CA ASP A 104 -8.85 0.33 -4.82
C ASP A 104 -8.66 0.42 -3.31
N HIS A 105 -8.94 -0.68 -2.61
CA HIS A 105 -8.46 -0.95 -1.27
C HIS A 105 -8.20 -2.45 -1.15
N THR A 106 -7.20 -2.80 -0.35
CA THR A 106 -6.93 -4.20 0.03
C THR A 106 -6.80 -4.27 1.53
N VAL A 107 -7.55 -5.16 2.17
CA VAL A 107 -7.42 -5.44 3.61
C VAL A 107 -6.58 -6.70 3.76
N ARG A 108 -5.57 -6.67 4.64
CA ARG A 108 -4.71 -7.82 4.91
C ARG A 108 -4.77 -8.23 6.37
N THR A 109 -4.98 -9.52 6.62
CA THR A 109 -5.08 -10.05 7.98
C THR A 109 -4.61 -11.50 8.06
N PRO A 110 -3.89 -11.91 9.12
CA PRO A 110 -3.55 -13.32 9.35
C PRO A 110 -4.76 -14.14 9.85
N LEU A 111 -5.92 -13.51 10.08
CA LEU A 111 -7.13 -14.16 10.57
C LEU A 111 -7.90 -14.81 9.42
N ASN A 112 -7.78 -16.13 9.29
CA ASN A 112 -8.39 -16.89 8.18
C ASN A 112 -9.91 -16.75 8.11
N ASP A 113 -10.60 -16.58 9.25
CA ASP A 113 -12.06 -16.40 9.32
C ASP A 113 -12.54 -15.06 8.74
N LYS A 114 -11.62 -14.11 8.54
CA LYS A 114 -11.91 -12.80 7.94
C LYS A 114 -11.64 -12.77 6.45
N HIS A 115 -11.02 -13.79 5.88
CA HIS A 115 -10.69 -13.82 4.46
C HIS A 115 -11.98 -13.86 3.63
N ARG A 116 -12.03 -12.99 2.61
CA ARG A 116 -13.17 -12.84 1.71
C ARG A 116 -12.61 -12.70 0.30
N ASN A 117 -12.99 -13.65 -0.56
CA ASN A 117 -12.53 -13.71 -1.95
C ASN A 117 -12.74 -12.36 -2.63
N GLY A 118 -11.63 -11.72 -3.04
CA GLY A 118 -11.62 -10.44 -3.76
C GLY A 118 -10.81 -9.34 -3.08
N TRP A 119 -11.04 -9.06 -1.79
CA TRP A 119 -10.54 -7.82 -1.15
C TRP A 119 -9.94 -7.98 0.26
N VAL A 120 -10.21 -9.08 0.98
CA VAL A 120 -9.51 -9.41 2.24
C VAL A 120 -8.58 -10.59 2.01
N ARG A 121 -7.27 -10.36 2.12
CA ARG A 121 -6.21 -11.32 1.72
C ARG A 121 -5.21 -11.57 2.85
N GLU A 122 -4.36 -12.58 2.68
CA GLU A 122 -3.23 -12.80 3.59
C GLU A 122 -2.18 -11.67 3.50
N PRO A 123 -1.40 -11.44 4.58
CA PRO A 123 -0.24 -10.56 4.54
C PRO A 123 0.82 -11.06 3.55
N VAL A 124 1.41 -10.15 2.78
CA VAL A 124 2.60 -10.45 1.98
C VAL A 124 3.80 -10.54 2.91
N ARG A 125 4.67 -11.54 2.69
CA ARG A 125 5.83 -11.81 3.56
C ARG A 125 7.17 -11.33 2.99
N TYR A 126 7.16 -10.65 1.85
CA TYR A 126 8.33 -10.09 1.19
C TYR A 126 8.21 -8.57 1.04
N VAL A 127 9.36 -7.91 1.07
CA VAL A 127 9.46 -6.48 0.81
C VAL A 127 9.06 -6.23 -0.64
N HIS A 128 8.20 -5.26 -0.86
CA HIS A 128 7.71 -4.88 -2.18
C HIS A 128 7.43 -3.37 -2.21
N ASN A 129 7.37 -2.84 -3.42
CA ASN A 129 6.81 -1.54 -3.73
C ASN A 129 5.74 -1.76 -4.81
N ASP A 130 4.60 -1.09 -4.69
CA ASP A 130 3.47 -1.28 -5.60
C ASP A 130 3.71 -0.63 -6.96
N TYR A 131 4.53 0.42 -6.99
CA TYR A 131 4.78 1.21 -8.20
C TYR A 131 6.26 1.43 -8.46
N THR A 132 6.59 1.52 -9.74
CA THR A 132 7.89 1.98 -10.23
C THR A 132 7.79 3.43 -10.68
N GLU A 133 8.93 4.05 -10.97
CA GLU A 133 9.00 5.40 -11.58
C GLU A 133 8.20 5.51 -12.90
N LEU A 134 7.93 4.38 -13.57
CA LEU A 134 7.13 4.34 -14.78
C LEU A 134 5.64 4.07 -14.48
N SER A 135 5.34 3.10 -13.60
CA SER A 135 3.96 2.67 -13.38
C SER A 135 3.14 3.61 -12.51
N ALA A 136 3.76 4.32 -11.55
CA ALA A 136 3.05 5.31 -10.72
C ALA A 136 2.47 6.46 -11.56
N PRO A 137 3.26 7.17 -12.40
CA PRO A 137 2.72 8.23 -13.25
C PRO A 137 1.69 7.72 -14.26
N GLN A 138 1.86 6.49 -14.76
CA GLN A 138 0.90 5.89 -15.68
C GLN A 138 -0.45 5.65 -14.99
N ARG A 139 -0.45 5.11 -13.77
CA ARG A 139 -1.68 4.92 -12.99
C ARG A 139 -2.43 6.23 -12.76
N VAL A 140 -1.71 7.33 -12.51
CA VAL A 140 -2.30 8.67 -12.36
C VAL A 140 -2.92 9.19 -13.66
N ARG A 141 -2.46 8.75 -14.84
CA ARG A 141 -3.09 9.10 -16.12
C ARG A 141 -4.30 8.25 -16.43
N ASP A 142 -4.27 6.96 -16.05
CA ASP A 142 -5.32 6.00 -16.38
C ASP A 142 -6.55 6.15 -15.50
N PHE A 143 -6.38 6.57 -14.23
CA PHE A 143 -7.45 6.52 -13.25
C PHE A 143 -8.43 7.71 -13.25
N PRO A 144 -8.00 8.98 -13.42
CA PRO A 144 -8.93 10.08 -13.49
C PRO A 144 -9.88 9.87 -14.69
N PRO A 145 -11.20 10.06 -14.53
CA PRO A 145 -12.11 10.01 -15.67
C PRO A 145 -11.61 10.99 -16.74
N THR A 146 -11.41 10.49 -17.96
CA THR A 146 -10.91 11.28 -19.08
C THR A 146 -11.87 12.44 -19.36
N LYS A 147 -11.38 13.68 -19.12
CA LYS A 147 -11.97 15.00 -19.42
C LYS A 147 -13.11 15.48 -18.50
N GLN A 148 -12.79 16.37 -17.56
CA GLN A 148 -13.64 17.55 -17.35
C GLN A 148 -13.44 18.47 -18.56
N THR A 149 -14.43 18.50 -19.45
CA THR A 149 -14.56 19.57 -20.45
C THR A 149 -14.58 20.91 -19.74
N HIS A 150 -13.68 21.80 -20.17
CA HIS A 150 -13.77 23.22 -19.91
C HIS A 150 -15.17 23.74 -20.23
N TYR A 151 -15.81 24.37 -19.24
CA TYR A 151 -16.72 25.51 -19.42
C TYR A 151 -16.52 26.44 -18.23
#